data_AF-A0A2V3HHE5-F1
#
_entry.id   AF-A0A2V3HHE5-F1
#
_cell.length_a   1.000
_cell.length_b   1.000
_cell.length_c   1.000
_cell.angle_alpha   90.00
_cell.angle_beta   90.00
_cell.angle_gamma   90.00
#
_symmetry.space_group_name_H-M   'P 1'
#
loop_
_entity.id
_entity.type
_entity.pdbx_description
1 polymer ?
#
loop_
_entity_poly.entity_id
_entity_poly.type
_entity_poly.pdbx_seq_one_letter_code
_entity_poly.pdbx_strand_id
1 'polypeptide(L)'
;MPLDTGDTSFMLVATALVMIMTPGLAFFYGGLVSRKNVLAIMMQSYVSMGVSTILWVAVGYSLCFSGDVGGIIGNLDMAFLRGIEPTDLFGGADGTIPLLLFVAYQMMFAIITPALITGAFANRITFKAYLIFLVAWQILVYYPFVHMIWGGGMLADWG
;
A
#
# COMPACT_ATOMS: atom_id res chain seq x y z
N MET A 1 9.42 2.93 27.18
CA MET A 1 8.05 2.46 27.50
C MET A 1 7.51 1.95 26.17
N PRO A 2 7.60 0.64 25.86
CA PRO A 2 7.90 0.27 24.49
C PRO A 2 6.67 0.00 23.63
N LEU A 3 5.54 -0.43 24.21
CA LEU A 3 4.37 -0.75 23.41
C LEU A 3 3.12 -0.28 24.13
N ASP A 4 2.33 0.55 23.46
CA ASP A 4 1.05 1.00 23.95
C ASP A 4 -0.06 0.13 23.35
N THR A 5 -0.82 -0.53 24.22
CA THR A 5 -1.89 -1.44 23.80
C THR A 5 -3.08 -0.70 23.21
N GLY A 6 -3.33 0.54 23.62
CA GLY A 6 -4.36 1.41 23.08
C GLY A 6 -4.04 1.81 21.65
N ASP A 7 -2.84 2.35 21.41
CA ASP A 7 -2.37 2.73 20.08
C ASP A 7 -2.32 1.51 19.15
N THR A 8 -1.79 0.39 19.63
CA THR A 8 -1.72 -0.85 18.86
C THR A 8 -3.11 -1.37 18.49
N SER A 9 -4.06 -1.37 19.43
CA SER A 9 -5.43 -1.82 19.17
C SER A 9 -6.13 -0.91 18.18
N PHE A 10 -5.97 0.40 18.31
CA PHE A 10 -6.53 1.37 17.38
C PHE A 10 -5.96 1.18 15.97
N MET A 11 -4.64 1.03 15.85
CA MET A 11 -3.98 0.82 14.56
C MET A 11 -4.36 -0.51 13.91
N LEU A 12 -4.60 -1.57 14.69
CA LEU A 12 -5.15 -2.83 14.17
C LEU A 12 -6.55 -2.64 13.59
N VAL A 13 -7.43 -1.96 14.32
CA VAL A 13 -8.80 -1.66 13.84
C VAL A 13 -8.75 -0.77 12.61
N ALA A 14 -7.93 0.28 12.61
CA ALA A 14 -7.74 1.17 11.47
C ALA A 14 -7.24 0.40 10.24
N THR A 15 -6.26 -0.49 10.39
CA THR A 15 -5.77 -1.35 9.32
C THR A 15 -6.88 -2.23 8.75
N ALA A 16 -7.69 -2.85 9.61
CA ALA A 16 -8.82 -3.67 9.18
C ALA A 16 -9.89 -2.85 8.43
N LEU A 17 -10.16 -1.62 8.85
CA LEU A 17 -11.09 -0.73 8.16
C LEU A 17 -10.61 -0.36 6.75
N VAL A 18 -9.31 -0.05 6.59
CA VAL A 18 -8.74 0.22 5.25
C VAL A 18 -8.76 -1.03 4.38
N MET A 19 -8.49 -2.21 4.95
CA MET A 19 -8.57 -3.48 4.24
C MET A 19 -9.97 -3.73 3.65
N ILE A 20 -11.04 -3.44 4.41
CA ILE A 20 -12.44 -3.58 3.97
C ILE A 20 -12.78 -2.65 2.80
N MET A 21 -12.07 -1.52 2.63
CA MET A 21 -12.32 -0.61 1.53
C MET A 21 -12.04 -1.27 0.16
N THR A 22 -11.12 -2.24 0.07
CA THR A 22 -10.80 -2.88 -1.22
C THR A 22 -11.93 -3.81 -1.72
N PRO A 23 -12.49 -4.73 -0.89
CA PRO A 23 -13.74 -5.42 -1.23
C PRO A 23 -14.91 -4.45 -1.44
N GLY A 24 -15.01 -3.40 -0.63
CA GLY A 24 -16.02 -2.35 -0.81
C GLY A 24 -15.94 -1.71 -2.20
N LEU A 25 -14.72 -1.43 -2.67
CA LEU A 25 -14.47 -0.90 -4.00
C LEU A 25 -14.83 -1.89 -5.11
N ALA A 26 -14.54 -3.18 -4.91
CA ALA A 26 -14.93 -4.24 -5.84
C ALA A 26 -16.45 -4.28 -6.05
N PHE A 27 -17.22 -4.14 -4.96
CA PHE A 27 -18.68 -4.05 -5.05
C PHE A 27 -19.15 -2.71 -5.65
N PHE A 28 -18.49 -1.60 -5.29
CA PHE A 28 -18.83 -0.28 -5.81
C PHE A 28 -18.67 -0.23 -7.33
N TYR A 29 -17.49 -0.57 -7.87
CA TYR A 29 -17.30 -0.60 -9.31
C TYR A 29 -18.03 -1.75 -9.99
N GLY A 30 -18.20 -2.89 -9.32
CA GLY A 30 -19.04 -3.98 -9.78
C GLY A 30 -20.50 -3.53 -10.02
N GLY A 31 -21.05 -2.71 -9.13
CA GLY A 31 -22.41 -2.17 -9.27
C GLY A 31 -22.57 -1.13 -10.39
N LEU A 32 -21.47 -0.47 -10.79
CA LEU A 32 -21.47 0.56 -11.85
C LEU A 32 -21.28 -0.02 -13.26
N VAL A 33 -20.87 -1.28 -13.40
CA VAL A 33 -20.67 -1.93 -14.69
C VAL A 33 -21.84 -2.83 -15.09
N SER A 34 -21.97 -3.09 -16.39
CA SER A 34 -22.97 -4.04 -16.90
C SER A 34 -22.77 -5.43 -16.28
N ARG A 35 -23.85 -6.17 -16.03
CA ARG A 35 -23.85 -7.53 -15.43
C ARG A 35 -22.80 -8.48 -16.02
N LYS A 36 -22.58 -8.43 -17.33
CA LYS A 36 -21.58 -9.25 -18.04
C LYS A 36 -20.13 -9.01 -17.60
N ASN A 37 -19.84 -7.84 -17.01
CA ASN A 37 -18.49 -7.39 -16.66
C ASN A 37 -18.24 -7.31 -15.16
N VAL A 38 -19.25 -7.54 -14.32
CA VAL A 38 -19.14 -7.47 -12.85
C VAL A 38 -18.04 -8.40 -12.34
N LEU A 39 -18.04 -9.65 -12.81
CA LEU A 39 -17.04 -10.64 -12.41
C LEU A 39 -15.61 -10.19 -12.77
N ALA A 40 -15.42 -9.55 -13.93
CA ALA A 40 -14.11 -9.07 -14.35
C ALA A 40 -13.59 -7.95 -13.43
N ILE A 41 -14.44 -7.01 -13.05
CA ILE A 41 -14.08 -5.90 -12.14
C ILE A 41 -13.77 -6.43 -10.73
N MET A 42 -14.58 -7.37 -10.24
CA MET A 42 -14.33 -8.00 -8.95
C MET A 42 -13.00 -8.76 -8.96
N MET A 43 -12.73 -9.54 -10.01
CA MET A 43 -11.44 -10.25 -10.17
C MET A 43 -10.25 -9.29 -10.23
N GLN A 44 -10.35 -8.19 -10.96
CA GLN A 44 -9.30 -7.17 -11.01
C GLN A 44 -9.00 -6.61 -9.62
N SER A 45 -10.03 -6.32 -8.82
CA SER A 45 -9.86 -5.78 -7.47
C SER A 45 -9.13 -6.76 -6.52
N TYR A 46 -9.51 -8.04 -6.53
CA TYR A 46 -8.83 -9.06 -5.71
C TYR A 46 -7.42 -9.39 -6.19
N VAL A 47 -7.20 -9.41 -7.50
CA VAL A 47 -5.85 -9.58 -8.07
C VAL A 47 -4.97 -8.39 -7.72
N SER A 48 -5.51 -7.17 -7.70
CA SER A 48 -4.81 -5.98 -7.20
C SER A 48 -4.28 -6.20 -5.80
N MET A 49 -5.14 -6.71 -4.91
CA MET A 49 -4.79 -6.98 -3.52
C MET A 49 -3.61 -7.94 -3.41
N GLY A 50 -3.63 -9.05 -4.15
CA GLY A 50 -2.53 -10.02 -4.14
C GLY A 50 -1.22 -9.46 -4.72
N VAL A 51 -1.28 -8.84 -5.91
CA VAL A 51 -0.09 -8.33 -6.60
C VAL A 51 0.55 -7.17 -5.83
N SER A 52 -0.24 -6.21 -5.36
CA SER A 52 0.26 -5.08 -4.56
C SER A 52 0.84 -5.55 -3.23
N THR A 53 0.27 -6.58 -2.59
CA THR A 53 0.85 -7.18 -1.36
C THR A 53 2.24 -7.77 -1.64
N ILE A 54 2.38 -8.54 -2.71
CA ILE A 54 3.68 -9.14 -3.08
C ILE A 54 4.71 -8.05 -3.38
N LEU A 55 4.35 -7.03 -4.16
CA LEU A 55 5.24 -5.91 -4.46
C LEU A 55 5.63 -5.12 -3.20
N TRP A 56 4.67 -4.88 -2.31
CA TRP A 56 4.90 -4.16 -1.05
C TRP A 56 5.93 -4.84 -0.17
N VAL A 57 5.75 -6.14 0.06
CA VAL A 57 6.67 -6.94 0.87
C VAL A 57 8.02 -7.09 0.18
N ALA A 58 8.04 -7.33 -1.13
CA ALA A 58 9.28 -7.56 -1.87
C ALA A 58 10.18 -6.31 -1.88
N VAL A 59 9.63 -5.14 -2.22
CA VAL A 59 10.42 -3.91 -2.38
C VAL A 59 9.69 -2.64 -1.95
N GLY A 60 8.35 -2.61 -1.99
CA GLY A 60 7.58 -1.38 -1.85
C GLY A 60 7.76 -0.69 -0.50
N TYR A 61 7.75 -1.45 0.60
CA TYR A 61 8.00 -0.89 1.93
C TYR A 61 9.38 -0.23 2.01
N SER A 62 10.41 -0.89 1.48
CA SER A 62 11.78 -0.37 1.46
C SER A 62 11.90 0.91 0.64
N LEU A 63 11.32 0.93 -0.56
CA LEU A 63 11.32 2.10 -1.45
C LEU A 63 10.55 3.30 -0.86
N CYS A 64 9.65 3.05 0.09
CA CYS A 64 8.88 4.09 0.76
C CYS A 64 9.57 4.60 2.04
N PHE A 65 10.14 3.72 2.84
CA PHE A 65 10.51 4.03 4.24
C PHE A 65 11.97 3.70 4.60
N SER A 66 12.82 3.34 3.63
CA SER A 66 14.23 3.01 3.88
C SER A 66 15.17 3.89 3.08
N GLY A 67 16.14 4.52 3.76
CA GLY A 67 17.09 5.44 3.15
C GLY A 67 16.41 6.65 2.47
N ASP A 68 17.19 7.39 1.70
CA ASP A 68 16.68 8.47 0.83
C ASP A 68 17.61 8.62 -0.37
N VAL A 69 17.02 8.79 -1.55
CA VAL A 69 17.70 9.07 -2.82
C VAL A 69 17.10 10.34 -3.41
N GLY A 70 17.75 11.46 -3.11
CA GLY A 70 17.41 12.77 -3.68
C GLY A 70 16.05 13.31 -3.22
N GLY A 71 15.54 12.86 -2.07
CA GLY A 71 14.24 13.24 -1.53
C GLY A 71 13.05 12.62 -2.25
N ILE A 72 13.26 11.73 -3.24
CA ILE A 72 12.19 11.24 -4.14
C ILE A 72 11.83 9.78 -3.89
N ILE A 73 12.82 8.93 -3.60
CA ILE A 73 12.60 7.50 -3.41
C ILE A 73 13.58 6.94 -2.38
N GLY A 74 13.15 5.93 -1.63
CA GLY A 74 14.03 5.17 -0.75
C GLY A 74 14.97 4.21 -1.50
N ASN A 75 15.52 3.26 -0.76
CA ASN A 75 16.46 2.26 -1.24
C ASN A 75 15.90 0.83 -1.09
N LEU A 76 16.76 -0.19 -1.25
CA LEU A 76 16.38 -1.62 -1.17
C LEU A 76 16.96 -2.33 0.08
N ASP A 77 17.39 -1.59 1.10
CA ASP A 77 18.04 -2.20 2.27
C ASP A 77 17.08 -3.07 3.09
N MET A 78 15.80 -2.67 3.13
CA MET A 78 14.68 -3.39 3.76
C MET A 78 13.84 -4.20 2.75
N ALA A 79 14.38 -4.53 1.57
CA ALA A 79 13.72 -5.44 0.64
C ALA A 79 13.37 -6.77 1.33
N PHE A 80 12.21 -7.35 1.01
CA PHE A 80 11.64 -8.52 1.69
C PHE A 80 11.45 -8.34 3.20
N LEU A 81 11.28 -7.08 3.65
CA LEU A 81 11.22 -6.69 5.07
C LEU A 81 12.47 -7.11 5.85
N ARG A 82 13.62 -7.18 5.16
CA ARG A 82 14.90 -7.57 5.78
C ARG A 82 15.29 -6.58 6.87
N GLY A 83 15.68 -7.10 8.02
CA GLY A 83 16.09 -6.30 9.17
C GLY A 83 14.94 -5.74 10.01
N ILE A 84 13.70 -6.20 9.76
CA ILE A 84 12.54 -5.90 10.61
C ILE A 84 12.23 -7.13 11.47
N GLU A 85 12.42 -7.01 12.77
CA GLU A 85 12.06 -8.03 13.76
C GLU A 85 10.61 -7.85 14.25
N PRO A 86 9.93 -8.92 14.69
CA PRO A 86 8.57 -8.82 15.23
C PRO A 86 8.45 -7.92 16.48
N THR A 87 9.56 -7.69 17.18
CA THR A 87 9.66 -6.85 18.36
C THR A 87 9.99 -5.39 18.04
N ASP A 88 10.31 -5.07 16.77
CA ASP A 88 10.63 -3.71 16.38
C ASP A 88 9.42 -2.80 16.49
N LEU A 89 9.69 -1.55 16.86
CA LEU A 89 8.68 -0.52 17.06
C LEU A 89 8.86 0.57 16.01
N PHE A 90 7.74 1.08 15.52
CA PHE A 90 7.74 2.21 14.60
C PHE A 90 8.20 3.48 15.32
N GLY A 91 9.27 4.11 14.82
CA GLY A 91 9.91 5.26 15.49
C GLY A 91 11.07 4.86 16.43
N GLY A 92 11.45 3.58 16.49
CA GLY A 92 12.58 3.12 17.30
C GLY A 92 12.22 2.92 18.77
N ALA A 93 13.16 3.20 19.69
CA ALA A 93 13.01 2.92 21.12
C ALA A 93 11.87 3.71 21.81
N ASP A 94 11.48 4.83 21.21
CA ASP A 94 10.38 5.69 21.67
C ASP A 94 9.05 5.41 20.94
N GLY A 95 9.04 4.44 20.02
CA GLY A 95 7.85 4.00 19.31
C GLY A 95 6.83 3.34 20.24
N THR A 96 5.53 3.48 19.93
CA THR A 96 4.45 2.90 20.74
C THR A 96 3.71 1.75 20.04
N ILE A 97 3.91 1.60 18.72
CA ILE A 97 3.25 0.57 17.90
C ILE A 97 4.28 -0.36 17.24
N PRO A 98 3.96 -1.65 17.02
CA PRO A 98 4.82 -2.56 16.28
C PRO A 98 5.12 -2.05 14.87
N LEU A 99 6.37 -2.15 14.42
CA LEU A 99 6.78 -1.76 13.07
C LEU A 99 6.05 -2.58 12.01
N LEU A 100 5.85 -3.89 12.25
CA LEU A 100 5.06 -4.74 11.36
C LEU A 100 3.60 -4.29 11.23
N LEU A 101 3.03 -3.68 12.28
CA LEU A 101 1.68 -3.11 12.21
C LEU A 101 1.66 -1.88 11.30
N PHE A 102 2.67 -1.02 11.39
CA PHE A 102 2.83 0.10 10.46
C PHE A 102 3.03 -0.36 9.01
N VAL A 103 3.87 -1.39 8.79
CA VAL A 103 4.06 -2.02 7.47
C VAL A 103 2.72 -2.50 6.89
N ALA A 104 1.91 -3.19 7.70
CA ALA A 104 0.61 -3.71 7.29
C ALA A 104 -0.41 -2.58 7.03
N TYR A 105 -0.44 -1.56 7.88
CA TYR A 105 -1.30 -0.39 7.71
C TYR A 105 -1.03 0.32 6.38
N GLN A 106 0.23 0.64 6.10
CA GLN A 106 0.65 1.30 4.86
C GLN A 106 0.40 0.44 3.62
N MET A 107 0.56 -0.89 3.74
CA MET A 107 0.24 -1.83 2.66
C MET A 107 -1.22 -1.71 2.20
N MET A 108 -2.17 -1.48 3.12
CA MET A 108 -3.59 -1.34 2.75
C MET A 108 -3.83 -0.12 1.87
N PHE A 109 -3.12 0.98 2.11
CA PHE A 109 -3.15 2.16 1.22
C PHE A 109 -2.52 1.83 -0.13
N ALA A 110 -1.38 1.15 -0.14
CA ALA A 110 -0.72 0.73 -1.38
C ALA A 110 -1.62 -0.14 -2.26
N ILE A 111 -2.44 -1.00 -1.66
CA ILE A 111 -3.42 -1.85 -2.34
C ILE A 111 -4.57 -1.02 -2.94
N ILE A 112 -5.19 -0.13 -2.17
CA ILE A 112 -6.41 0.55 -2.62
C ILE A 112 -6.15 1.64 -3.65
N THR A 113 -5.03 2.35 -3.59
CA THR A 113 -4.80 3.52 -4.46
C THR A 113 -4.83 3.20 -5.96
N PRO A 114 -4.07 2.22 -6.49
CA PRO A 114 -4.18 1.87 -7.90
C PRO A 114 -5.52 1.20 -8.24
N ALA A 115 -6.16 0.54 -7.27
CA ALA A 115 -7.48 -0.06 -7.46
C ALA A 115 -8.55 1.02 -7.72
N LEU A 116 -8.47 2.20 -7.09
CA LEU A 116 -9.38 3.34 -7.37
C LEU A 116 -9.30 3.80 -8.83
N ILE A 117 -8.13 3.69 -9.46
CA ILE A 117 -7.95 4.10 -10.85
C ILE A 117 -8.67 3.14 -11.82
N THR A 118 -8.84 1.87 -11.43
CA THR A 118 -9.47 0.86 -12.31
C THR A 118 -10.90 1.20 -12.71
N GLY A 119 -11.64 1.93 -11.87
CA GLY A 119 -12.96 2.44 -12.20
C GLY A 119 -12.99 3.34 -13.43
N ALA A 120 -11.93 4.14 -13.65
CA ALA A 120 -11.85 5.08 -14.77
C ALA A 120 -11.72 4.38 -16.14
N PHE A 121 -11.14 3.17 -16.16
CA PHE A 121 -10.92 2.39 -17.37
C PHE A 121 -11.74 1.11 -17.42
N ALA A 122 -12.75 0.99 -16.57
CA ALA A 122 -13.63 -0.17 -16.50
C ALA A 122 -14.17 -0.52 -17.90
N ASN A 123 -13.95 -1.77 -18.33
CA ASN A 123 -14.34 -2.32 -19.64
C ASN A 123 -13.58 -1.76 -20.86
N ARG A 124 -12.49 -1.00 -20.67
CA ARG A 124 -11.72 -0.38 -21.76
C ARG A 124 -10.30 -0.95 -21.91
N ILE A 125 -9.85 -1.77 -20.97
CA ILE A 125 -8.50 -2.35 -20.95
C ILE A 125 -8.52 -3.87 -20.78
N THR A 126 -7.49 -4.54 -21.29
CA THR A 126 -7.29 -5.97 -21.07
C THR A 126 -6.72 -6.24 -19.68
N PHE A 127 -6.94 -7.44 -19.16
CA PHE A 127 -6.40 -7.84 -17.85
C PHE A 127 -4.86 -7.79 -17.80
N LYS A 128 -4.18 -8.15 -18.90
CA LYS A 128 -2.71 -8.04 -19.01
C LYS A 128 -2.25 -6.58 -18.91
N ALA A 129 -2.91 -5.67 -19.63
CA ALA A 129 -2.60 -4.24 -19.56
C ALA A 129 -2.83 -3.68 -18.16
N TYR A 130 -3.90 -4.12 -17.49
CA TYR A 130 -4.17 -3.78 -16.09
C TYR A 130 -3.04 -4.22 -15.14
N LEU A 131 -2.55 -5.46 -15.25
CA LEU A 131 -1.44 -5.93 -14.42
C LEU A 131 -0.15 -5.13 -14.63
N ILE A 132 0.21 -4.84 -15.89
CA ILE A 132 1.38 -4.03 -16.21
C ILE A 132 1.23 -2.63 -15.61
N PHE A 133 0.05 -2.02 -15.78
CA PHE A 133 -0.27 -0.73 -15.19
C PHE A 133 -0.14 -0.75 -13.67
N LEU A 134 -0.71 -1.75 -12.99
CA LEU A 134 -0.68 -1.88 -11.54
C LEU A 134 0.76 -1.89 -11.02
N VAL A 135 1.61 -2.75 -11.59
CA VAL A 135 3.02 -2.87 -11.17
C VAL A 135 3.78 -1.57 -11.46
N ALA A 136 3.69 -1.04 -12.68
CA ALA A 136 4.41 0.15 -13.08
C ALA A 136 3.98 1.38 -12.28
N TRP A 137 2.67 1.55 -12.05
CA TRP A 137 2.13 2.68 -11.30
C TRP A 137 2.57 2.64 -9.84
N GLN A 138 2.61 1.45 -9.24
CA GLN A 138 3.07 1.30 -7.87
C GLN A 138 4.55 1.70 -7.71
N ILE A 139 5.41 1.23 -8.62
CA ILE A 139 6.86 1.48 -8.56
C ILE A 139 7.23 2.91 -8.96
N LEU A 140 6.61 3.46 -10.01
CA LEU A 140 7.01 4.73 -10.60
C LEU A 140 6.26 5.94 -10.04
N VAL A 141 5.09 5.73 -9.42
CA VAL A 141 4.23 6.82 -8.93
C VAL A 141 3.99 6.67 -7.45
N TYR A 142 3.40 5.55 -7.01
CA TYR A 142 2.97 5.43 -5.62
C TYR A 142 4.14 5.45 -4.63
N TYR A 143 5.13 4.58 -4.79
CA TYR A 143 6.25 4.51 -3.84
C TYR A 143 7.06 5.81 -3.77
N PRO A 144 7.41 6.47 -4.89
CA PRO A 144 8.05 7.77 -4.82
C PRO A 144 7.21 8.82 -4.09
N PHE A 145 5.89 8.88 -4.35
CA PHE A 145 5.02 9.84 -3.66
C PHE A 145 4.89 9.56 -2.17
N VAL A 146 4.78 8.29 -1.78
CA VAL A 146 4.78 7.91 -0.37
C VAL A 146 6.11 8.29 0.28
N HIS A 147 7.25 8.04 -0.38
CA HIS A 147 8.54 8.42 0.15
C HIS A 147 8.67 9.94 0.34
N MET A 148 8.31 10.70 -0.70
CA MET A 148 8.35 12.16 -0.67
C MET A 148 7.54 12.75 0.49
N ILE A 149 6.38 12.17 0.83
CA ILE A 149 5.44 12.76 1.80
C ILE A 149 5.57 12.12 3.20
N TRP A 150 5.70 10.79 3.28
CA TRP A 150 5.66 10.02 4.52
C TRP A 150 6.97 9.28 4.84
N GLY A 151 7.88 9.18 3.87
CA GLY A 151 9.19 8.53 4.02
C GLY A 151 10.31 9.46 4.46
N GLY A 152 10.02 10.73 4.74
CA GLY A 152 11.03 11.75 5.05
C GLY A 152 11.71 12.35 3.81
N GLY A 153 11.05 12.28 2.65
CA GLY A 153 11.54 12.89 1.42
C GLY A 153 11.19 14.38 1.29
N MET A 154 11.45 14.92 0.09
CA MET A 154 11.44 16.36 -0.21
C MET A 154 10.12 17.07 0.11
N LEU A 155 8.97 16.42 -0.08
CA LEU A 155 7.68 17.06 0.19
C LEU A 155 7.40 17.15 1.69
N ALA A 156 7.87 16.21 2.50
CA ALA A 156 7.80 16.28 3.95
C ALA A 156 8.63 17.46 4.49
N ASP A 157 9.77 17.75 3.87
CA ASP A 157 10.62 18.90 4.23
C ASP A 157 9.99 20.26 3.91
N TRP A 158 9.04 20.31 2.96
CA TRP A 158 8.37 21.54 2.54
C TRP A 158 7.19 21.92 3.45
N GLY A 159 6.70 20.98 4.28
CA GLY A 159 5.54 21.16 5.17
C GLY A 159 4.20 20.86 4.50
#